data_AF-A0A947VZT4-F1
#
_entry.id   AF-A0A947VZT4-F1
#
_cell.length_a   1.000
_cell.length_b   1.000
_cell.length_c   1.000
_cell.angle_alpha   90.00
_cell.angle_beta   90.00
_cell.angle_gamma   90.00
#
_symmetry.space_group_name_H-M   'P 1'
#
loop_
_entity.id
_entity.type
_entity.pdbx_description
1 polymer ?
#
loop_
_entity_poly.entity_id
_entity_poly.type
_entity_poly.pdbx_seq_one_letter_code
_entity_poly.pdbx_strand_id
1 'polypeptide(L)'
;MSNQHTQTGKTVYIAGSSYSPYEKKALDNISSLLVNQGYKTYMAHQKGIGAFIEKFKEDGKITDAGYASMYKALQRAIFCHELFNVVEATDCFVFNMNGRVPDEGGVFLSAVAFSAGRPVVIYKNDHRAVFHGNNNSMIDGCSWNYSYLKKINEIPEALQAAERLHQRNSVTPFNRSRLPFYIQLSLKAGNEISDFLNECKSGVERGSFDPDEFLNIILRIVWENFHIILEKSNSSSVNFSETSISSKKRSVYCSGGLFSPEEINDMKQISDVLESKGYQTYLPQRDGVEAFVMNNTNGYMANSIFARPLLKSINKQIFALDVFQIIEVCDYFVFNMNGRVPDEGGVVELAIAMMHGKPIVIYKDDLRTLHFGIDHPILMGAGFDFRKTTNIENIPESLCRKSEIFSSFASEPSELFIQSHLRKIIKDGSRVQKRINCIKWAAPENKMWTP
;
A
#
# COMPACT_ATOMS: atom_id res chain seq x y z
N MET A 1 -30.07 24.16 -21.22
CA MET A 1 -29.18 24.60 -20.12
C MET A 1 -27.77 24.16 -20.47
N SER A 2 -26.92 25.08 -20.88
CA SER A 2 -25.52 24.81 -21.25
C SER A 2 -24.73 24.46 -20.00
N ASN A 3 -24.24 23.23 -19.89
CA ASN A 3 -23.27 22.86 -18.87
C ASN A 3 -22.00 23.69 -19.09
N GLN A 4 -21.81 24.70 -18.26
CA GLN A 4 -20.51 25.34 -18.11
C GLN A 4 -19.55 24.27 -17.58
N HIS A 5 -18.77 23.68 -18.49
CA HIS A 5 -17.63 22.84 -18.11
C HIS A 5 -16.61 23.74 -17.42
N THR A 6 -16.70 23.85 -16.09
CA THR A 6 -15.62 24.38 -15.27
C THR A 6 -14.41 23.47 -15.44
N GLN A 7 -13.37 23.94 -16.14
CA GLN A 7 -12.08 23.25 -16.18
C GLN A 7 -11.60 23.08 -14.74
N THR A 8 -11.50 21.83 -14.28
CA THR A 8 -11.16 21.53 -12.90
C THR A 8 -9.68 21.79 -12.62
N GLY A 9 -8.80 21.77 -13.64
CA GLY A 9 -7.36 22.08 -13.54
C GLY A 9 -6.55 21.09 -12.69
N LYS A 10 -7.23 20.20 -11.98
CA LYS A 10 -6.71 19.19 -11.05
C LYS A 10 -6.07 18.03 -11.77
N THR A 11 -5.11 17.40 -11.11
CA THR A 11 -4.39 16.25 -11.63
C THR A 11 -4.85 14.95 -10.96
N VAL A 12 -5.14 13.93 -11.76
CA VAL A 12 -5.59 12.61 -11.31
C VAL A 12 -4.51 11.57 -11.57
N TYR A 13 -4.08 10.87 -10.52
CA TYR A 13 -3.26 9.67 -10.66
C TYR A 13 -4.15 8.50 -11.09
N ILE A 14 -3.82 7.82 -12.19
CA ILE A 14 -4.54 6.63 -12.66
C ILE A 14 -3.65 5.41 -12.47
N ALA A 15 -4.04 4.53 -11.55
CA ALA A 15 -3.35 3.29 -11.25
C ALA A 15 -4.07 2.08 -11.85
N GLY A 16 -3.31 1.02 -12.10
CA GLY A 16 -3.80 -0.28 -12.56
C GLY A 16 -2.72 -1.01 -13.34
N SER A 17 -2.97 -2.28 -13.64
CA SER A 17 -2.05 -3.09 -14.44
C SER A 17 -1.75 -2.42 -15.78
N SER A 18 -0.50 -2.56 -16.23
CA SER A 18 -0.04 -2.08 -17.54
C SER A 18 0.91 -3.07 -18.22
N TYR A 19 0.80 -4.36 -17.88
CA TYR A 19 1.69 -5.41 -18.38
C TYR A 19 1.38 -5.82 -19.82
N SER A 20 0.14 -5.58 -20.28
CA SER A 20 -0.29 -5.85 -21.65
C SER A 20 -0.80 -4.59 -22.37
N PRO A 21 -0.79 -4.58 -23.72
CA PRO A 21 -1.37 -3.48 -24.49
C PRO A 21 -2.86 -3.24 -24.20
N TYR A 22 -3.61 -4.30 -23.87
CA TYR A 22 -5.03 -4.18 -23.50
C TYR A 22 -5.21 -3.43 -22.18
N GLU A 23 -4.37 -3.72 -21.20
CA GLU A 23 -4.41 -3.05 -19.90
C GLU A 23 -3.95 -1.59 -20.02
N LYS A 24 -2.86 -1.32 -20.75
CA LYS A 24 -2.42 0.06 -21.09
C LYS A 24 -3.58 0.86 -21.73
N LYS A 25 -4.24 0.28 -22.74
CA LYS A 25 -5.41 0.90 -23.40
C LYS A 25 -6.58 1.15 -22.45
N ALA A 26 -6.81 0.27 -21.47
CA ALA A 26 -7.86 0.47 -20.47
C ALA A 26 -7.60 1.71 -19.60
N LEU A 27 -6.34 1.93 -19.21
CA LEU A 27 -5.92 3.14 -18.48
C LEU A 27 -6.04 4.39 -19.38
N ASP A 28 -5.65 4.30 -20.65
CA ASP A 28 -5.80 5.38 -21.63
C ASP A 28 -7.25 5.82 -21.83
N ASN A 29 -8.19 4.87 -21.82
CA ASN A 29 -9.62 5.17 -21.91
C ASN A 29 -10.11 5.97 -20.70
N ILE A 30 -9.65 5.61 -19.49
CA ILE A 30 -9.96 6.37 -18.26
C ILE A 30 -9.33 7.77 -18.36
N SER A 31 -8.08 7.85 -18.80
CA SER A 31 -7.37 9.12 -18.98
C SER A 31 -8.10 10.05 -19.95
N SER A 32 -8.46 9.54 -21.13
CA SER A 32 -9.18 10.30 -22.16
C SER A 32 -10.53 10.80 -21.64
N LEU A 33 -11.27 9.97 -20.90
CA LEU A 33 -12.52 10.37 -20.27
C LEU A 33 -12.33 11.54 -19.30
N LEU A 34 -11.32 11.48 -18.45
CA LEU A 34 -11.03 12.52 -17.45
C LEU A 34 -10.51 13.82 -18.09
N VAL A 35 -9.65 13.72 -19.09
CA VAL A 35 -9.17 14.87 -19.87
C VAL A 35 -10.32 15.60 -20.54
N ASN A 36 -11.28 14.87 -21.11
CA ASN A 36 -12.50 15.46 -21.69
C ASN A 36 -13.38 16.17 -20.65
N GLN A 37 -13.19 15.89 -19.36
CA GLN A 37 -13.86 16.58 -18.25
C GLN A 37 -13.01 17.70 -17.63
N GLY A 38 -11.86 18.02 -18.23
CA GLY A 38 -10.99 19.13 -17.80
C GLY A 38 -9.95 18.77 -16.72
N TYR A 39 -9.77 17.49 -16.42
CA TYR A 39 -8.71 17.02 -15.53
C TYR A 39 -7.38 16.85 -16.29
N LYS A 40 -6.26 17.02 -15.60
CA LYS A 40 -4.95 16.49 -16.01
C LYS A 40 -4.80 15.07 -15.47
N THR A 41 -4.02 14.24 -16.14
CA THR A 41 -3.84 12.83 -15.74
C THR A 41 -2.37 12.46 -15.65
N TYR A 42 -2.06 11.57 -14.71
CA TYR A 42 -0.76 10.94 -14.55
C TYR A 42 -0.90 9.43 -14.60
N MET A 43 -0.03 8.76 -15.36
CA MET A 43 0.06 7.30 -15.46
C MET A 43 1.54 6.89 -15.46
N ALA A 44 1.92 6.01 -14.54
CA ALA A 44 3.31 5.59 -14.35
C ALA A 44 3.92 4.98 -15.63
N HIS A 45 3.15 4.17 -16.37
CA HIS A 45 3.64 3.54 -17.60
C HIS A 45 3.89 4.52 -18.76
N GLN A 46 3.49 5.79 -18.65
CA GLN A 46 3.75 6.83 -19.64
C GLN A 46 4.74 7.89 -19.15
N LYS A 47 4.73 8.19 -17.85
CA LYS A 47 5.44 9.34 -17.28
C LYS A 47 6.43 8.97 -16.18
N GLY A 48 6.38 7.74 -15.69
CA GLY A 48 7.26 7.21 -14.64
C GLY A 48 8.61 6.77 -15.19
N ILE A 49 9.54 6.46 -14.28
CA ILE A 49 10.89 5.95 -14.61
C ILE A 49 10.79 4.76 -15.57
N GLY A 50 9.87 3.82 -15.33
CA GLY A 50 9.70 2.63 -16.17
C GLY A 50 9.44 2.94 -17.65
N ALA A 51 8.76 4.05 -17.95
CA ALA A 51 8.51 4.49 -19.33
C ALA A 51 9.81 4.91 -20.04
N PHE A 52 10.73 5.55 -19.33
CA PHE A 52 12.04 5.93 -19.87
C PHE A 52 12.91 4.69 -20.13
N ILE A 53 12.92 3.72 -19.21
CA ILE A 53 13.62 2.45 -19.37
C ILE A 53 13.07 1.67 -20.57
N GLU A 54 11.74 1.59 -20.71
CA GLU A 54 11.07 0.95 -21.85
C GLU A 54 11.45 1.65 -23.16
N LYS A 55 11.49 2.99 -23.18
CA LYS A 55 11.91 3.77 -24.34
C LYS A 55 13.37 3.52 -24.75
N PHE A 56 14.31 3.46 -23.81
CA PHE A 56 15.71 3.14 -24.13
C PHE A 56 15.85 1.74 -24.75
N LYS A 57 15.04 0.79 -24.30
CA LYS A 57 15.00 -0.55 -24.87
C LYS A 57 14.42 -0.53 -26.28
N GLU A 58 13.31 0.17 -26.51
CA GLU A 58 12.69 0.34 -27.84
C GLU A 58 13.64 1.01 -28.84
N ASP A 59 14.42 1.99 -28.38
CA ASP A 59 15.42 2.68 -29.20
C ASP A 59 16.71 1.86 -29.42
N GLY A 60 16.79 0.64 -28.87
CA GLY A 60 17.95 -0.24 -29.00
C GLY A 60 19.19 0.22 -28.22
N LYS A 61 19.04 1.16 -27.28
CA LYS A 61 20.14 1.68 -26.46
C LYS A 61 20.53 0.75 -25.31
N ILE A 62 19.62 -0.12 -24.89
CA ILE A 62 19.87 -1.15 -23.88
C ILE A 62 19.29 -2.49 -24.32
N THR A 63 19.92 -3.58 -23.89
CA THR A 63 19.44 -4.96 -24.11
C THR A 63 18.36 -5.34 -23.10
N ASP A 64 17.72 -6.50 -23.26
CA ASP A 64 16.84 -7.07 -22.23
C ASP A 64 17.55 -7.23 -20.87
N ALA A 65 18.81 -7.66 -20.89
CA ALA A 65 19.61 -7.77 -19.69
C ALA A 65 19.94 -6.40 -19.08
N GLY A 66 20.22 -5.40 -19.92
CA GLY A 66 20.41 -4.00 -19.51
C GLY A 66 19.15 -3.42 -18.86
N TYR A 67 17.98 -3.66 -19.46
CA TYR A 67 16.67 -3.30 -18.91
C TYR A 67 16.48 -3.90 -17.51
N ALA A 68 16.68 -5.21 -17.36
CA ALA A 68 16.52 -5.89 -16.07
C ALA A 68 17.51 -5.37 -15.00
N SER A 69 18.77 -5.15 -15.38
CA SER A 69 19.81 -4.60 -14.50
C SER A 69 19.44 -3.20 -14.02
N MET A 70 19.05 -2.32 -14.94
CA MET A 70 18.71 -0.95 -14.64
C MET A 70 17.43 -0.87 -13.79
N TYR A 71 16.41 -1.67 -14.11
CA TYR A 71 15.19 -1.77 -13.30
C TYR A 71 15.50 -2.22 -11.86
N LYS A 72 16.39 -3.20 -11.69
CA LYS A 72 16.84 -3.68 -10.39
C LYS A 72 17.54 -2.59 -9.58
N ALA A 73 18.39 -1.79 -10.23
CA ALA A 73 19.12 -0.69 -9.61
C ALA A 73 18.18 0.47 -9.20
N LEU A 74 17.10 0.67 -9.95
CA LEU A 74 16.21 1.83 -9.80
C LEU A 74 14.97 1.58 -8.94
N GLN A 75 14.83 0.44 -8.27
CA GLN A 75 13.65 0.11 -7.44
C GLN A 75 13.28 1.20 -6.44
N ARG A 76 14.29 1.74 -5.73
CA ARG A 76 14.09 2.81 -4.76
C ARG A 76 13.66 4.12 -5.40
N ALA A 77 14.23 4.45 -6.56
CA ALA A 77 13.84 5.63 -7.32
C ALA A 77 12.38 5.53 -7.82
N ILE A 78 12.00 4.36 -8.33
CA ILE A 78 10.62 4.05 -8.76
C ILE A 78 9.66 4.28 -7.59
N PHE A 79 9.92 3.68 -6.43
CA PHE A 79 9.10 3.89 -5.24
C PHE A 79 9.00 5.37 -4.84
N CYS A 80 10.12 6.08 -4.75
CA CYS A 80 10.14 7.49 -4.37
C CYS A 80 9.31 8.36 -5.33
N HIS A 81 9.48 8.13 -6.63
CA HIS A 81 8.76 8.85 -7.67
C HIS A 81 7.25 8.59 -7.62
N GLU A 82 6.83 7.33 -7.52
CA GLU A 82 5.41 7.01 -7.45
C GLU A 82 4.76 7.52 -6.15
N LEU A 83 5.47 7.40 -5.02
CA LEU A 83 5.02 7.95 -3.75
C LEU A 83 4.82 9.47 -3.82
N PHE A 84 5.78 10.20 -4.39
CA PHE A 84 5.65 11.66 -4.60
C PHE A 84 4.46 12.01 -5.49
N ASN A 85 4.27 11.29 -6.59
CA ASN A 85 3.17 11.57 -7.51
C ASN A 85 1.80 11.36 -6.84
N VAL A 86 1.65 10.31 -6.04
CA VAL A 86 0.40 10.03 -5.32
C VAL A 86 0.16 10.99 -4.17
N VAL A 87 1.21 11.31 -3.40
CA VAL A 87 1.06 12.05 -2.15
C VAL A 87 1.04 13.56 -2.38
N GLU A 88 1.86 14.10 -3.30
CA GLU A 88 2.06 15.55 -3.47
C GLU A 88 1.66 16.05 -4.87
N ALA A 89 2.01 15.35 -5.96
CA ALA A 89 1.85 15.89 -7.32
C ALA A 89 0.43 15.76 -7.90
N THR A 90 -0.44 14.95 -7.28
CA THR A 90 -1.81 14.72 -7.75
C THR A 90 -2.84 15.06 -6.69
N ASP A 91 -4.04 15.45 -7.15
CA ASP A 91 -5.14 15.87 -6.32
C ASP A 91 -6.08 14.72 -5.96
N CYS A 92 -6.22 13.75 -6.87
CA CYS A 92 -7.12 12.61 -6.72
C CYS A 92 -6.50 11.34 -7.31
N PHE A 93 -7.08 10.20 -6.93
CA PHE A 93 -6.61 8.88 -7.33
C PHE A 93 -7.75 8.04 -7.92
N VAL A 94 -7.49 7.42 -9.07
CA VAL A 94 -8.40 6.45 -9.70
C VAL A 94 -7.68 5.13 -9.84
N PHE A 95 -8.24 4.07 -9.25
CA PHE A 95 -7.72 2.71 -9.39
C PHE A 95 -8.56 1.90 -10.36
N ASN A 96 -7.97 1.47 -11.47
CA ASN A 96 -8.52 0.44 -12.34
C ASN A 96 -8.20 -0.94 -11.79
N MET A 97 -9.14 -1.51 -11.05
CA MET A 97 -9.03 -2.81 -10.37
C MET A 97 -9.52 -3.98 -11.26
N ASN A 98 -9.49 -3.80 -12.58
CA ASN A 98 -9.83 -4.89 -13.50
C ASN A 98 -8.72 -5.94 -13.56
N GLY A 99 -9.14 -7.19 -13.69
CA GLY A 99 -8.26 -8.36 -13.60
C GLY A 99 -8.86 -9.41 -12.69
N ARG A 100 -8.40 -10.67 -12.84
CA ARG A 100 -8.74 -11.75 -11.90
C ARG A 100 -8.12 -11.47 -10.53
N VAL A 101 -6.90 -10.94 -10.53
CA VAL A 101 -6.15 -10.50 -9.37
C VAL A 101 -5.81 -9.03 -9.61
N PRO A 102 -6.17 -8.12 -8.70
CA PRO A 102 -5.76 -6.72 -8.78
C PRO A 102 -4.24 -6.57 -8.85
N ASP A 103 -3.81 -5.50 -9.51
CA ASP A 103 -2.41 -5.06 -9.53
C ASP A 103 -1.99 -4.61 -8.12
N GLU A 104 -0.97 -5.26 -7.54
CA GLU A 104 -0.60 -5.03 -6.14
C GLU A 104 0.01 -3.64 -5.94
N GLY A 105 0.72 -3.11 -6.94
CA GLY A 105 1.19 -1.73 -6.96
C GLY A 105 0.03 -0.73 -6.86
N GLY A 106 -1.02 -0.92 -7.66
CA GLY A 106 -2.24 -0.11 -7.63
C GLY A 106 -3.03 -0.23 -6.33
N VAL A 107 -3.12 -1.44 -5.76
CA VAL A 107 -3.71 -1.64 -4.42
C VAL A 107 -2.94 -0.84 -3.37
N PHE A 108 -1.61 -0.98 -3.34
CA PHE A 108 -0.75 -0.26 -2.40
C PHE A 108 -0.89 1.25 -2.53
N LEU A 109 -0.79 1.78 -3.76
CA LEU A 109 -0.86 3.22 -4.01
C LEU A 109 -2.26 3.79 -3.72
N SER A 110 -3.32 2.98 -3.87
CA SER A 110 -4.67 3.41 -3.45
C SER A 110 -4.78 3.61 -1.94
N ALA A 111 -4.13 2.75 -1.16
CA ALA A 111 -4.06 2.87 0.30
C ALA A 111 -3.15 4.03 0.74
N VAL A 112 -2.02 4.26 0.04
CA VAL A 112 -1.20 5.47 0.23
C VAL A 112 -2.01 6.74 -0.02
N ALA A 113 -2.72 6.80 -1.15
CA ALA A 113 -3.57 7.92 -1.52
C ALA A 113 -4.63 8.17 -0.43
N PHE A 114 -5.31 7.11 0.01
CA PHE A 114 -6.27 7.16 1.10
C PHE A 114 -5.65 7.72 2.39
N SER A 115 -4.52 7.16 2.86
CA SER A 115 -3.83 7.61 4.06
C SER A 115 -3.33 9.06 3.98
N ALA A 116 -2.88 9.48 2.79
CA ALA A 116 -2.50 10.86 2.51
C ALA A 116 -3.72 11.81 2.48
N GLY A 117 -4.94 11.28 2.49
CA GLY A 117 -6.17 12.06 2.37
C GLY A 117 -6.41 12.52 0.94
N ARG A 118 -6.14 11.70 -0.06
CA ARG A 118 -6.55 11.95 -1.44
C ARG A 118 -7.91 11.28 -1.68
N PRO A 119 -8.84 11.92 -2.43
CA PRO A 119 -10.04 11.24 -2.89
C PRO A 119 -9.67 10.03 -3.76
N VAL A 120 -10.14 8.84 -3.37
CA VAL A 120 -9.89 7.58 -4.08
C VAL A 120 -11.18 7.07 -4.70
N VAL A 121 -11.16 6.82 -6.00
CA VAL A 121 -12.23 6.16 -6.75
C VAL A 121 -11.71 4.82 -7.29
N ILE A 122 -12.46 3.75 -7.07
CA ILE A 122 -12.13 2.41 -7.55
C ILE A 122 -13.09 2.03 -8.67
N TYR A 123 -12.54 1.58 -9.79
CA TYR A 123 -13.29 1.10 -10.95
C TYR A 123 -13.01 -0.39 -11.17
N LYS A 124 -14.07 -1.19 -11.26
CA LYS A 124 -14.02 -2.62 -11.58
C LYS A 124 -15.25 -3.03 -12.38
N ASN A 125 -15.03 -3.46 -13.61
CA ASN A 125 -16.03 -4.03 -14.51
C ASN A 125 -15.76 -5.53 -14.80
N ASP A 126 -14.65 -6.08 -14.31
CA ASP A 126 -14.38 -7.52 -14.34
C ASP A 126 -15.26 -8.25 -13.30
N HIS A 127 -15.96 -9.29 -13.72
CA HIS A 127 -16.83 -10.11 -12.86
C HIS A 127 -16.07 -11.26 -12.18
N ARG A 128 -14.83 -11.51 -12.59
CA ARG A 128 -13.94 -12.47 -11.92
C ARG A 128 -13.52 -11.85 -10.59
N ALA A 129 -14.02 -12.40 -9.49
CA ALA A 129 -13.65 -12.00 -8.14
C ALA A 129 -13.48 -13.27 -7.28
N VAL A 130 -12.52 -13.23 -6.36
CA VAL A 130 -12.13 -14.37 -5.53
C VAL A 130 -13.20 -14.72 -4.48
N PHE A 131 -13.99 -13.73 -4.01
CA PHE A 131 -14.98 -13.90 -2.93
C PHE A 131 -16.43 -13.91 -3.40
N HIS A 132 -16.84 -14.87 -4.23
CA HIS A 132 -18.24 -15.00 -4.69
C HIS A 132 -18.82 -13.71 -5.33
N GLY A 133 -17.97 -12.92 -6.00
CA GLY A 133 -18.36 -11.63 -6.61
C GLY A 133 -18.12 -10.39 -5.74
N ASN A 134 -17.63 -10.55 -4.50
CA ASN A 134 -17.20 -9.45 -3.63
C ASN A 134 -15.68 -9.23 -3.72
N ASN A 135 -15.23 -8.02 -3.40
CA ASN A 135 -13.81 -7.69 -3.27
C ASN A 135 -13.37 -7.76 -1.81
N ASN A 136 -12.06 -7.70 -1.58
CA ASN A 136 -11.47 -7.57 -0.26
C ASN A 136 -11.96 -6.25 0.41
N SER A 137 -12.41 -6.34 1.67
CA SER A 137 -12.96 -5.19 2.42
C SER A 137 -11.94 -4.09 2.66
N MET A 138 -10.65 -4.42 2.73
CA MET A 138 -9.58 -3.45 2.92
C MET A 138 -9.45 -2.52 1.71
N ILE A 139 -9.58 -3.07 0.49
CA ILE A 139 -9.52 -2.28 -0.74
C ILE A 139 -10.76 -1.39 -0.87
N ASP A 140 -11.95 -1.98 -0.67
CA ASP A 140 -13.19 -1.20 -0.70
C ASP A 140 -13.16 -0.08 0.37
N GLY A 141 -12.54 -0.33 1.53
CA GLY A 141 -12.35 0.63 2.62
C GLY A 141 -11.54 1.89 2.24
N CYS A 142 -10.64 1.80 1.27
CA CYS A 142 -9.91 2.94 0.74
C CYS A 142 -10.78 3.86 -0.13
N SER A 143 -11.89 3.38 -0.68
CA SER A 143 -12.80 4.19 -1.49
C SER A 143 -13.67 5.11 -0.65
N TRP A 144 -14.02 6.28 -1.19
CA TRP A 144 -14.80 7.29 -0.45
C TRP A 144 -16.19 6.82 0.00
N ASN A 145 -16.79 5.83 -0.66
CA ASN A 145 -18.13 5.31 -0.37
C ASN A 145 -18.18 3.82 0.02
N TYR A 146 -17.02 3.20 0.27
CA TYR A 146 -16.90 1.76 0.49
C TYR A 146 -17.54 0.96 -0.66
N SER A 147 -17.18 1.30 -1.89
CA SER A 147 -17.69 0.68 -3.11
C SER A 147 -16.76 0.95 -4.29
N TYR A 148 -16.87 0.10 -5.31
CA TYR A 148 -16.30 0.33 -6.63
C TYR A 148 -17.40 0.70 -7.63
N LEU A 149 -16.99 1.33 -8.73
CA LEU A 149 -17.81 1.64 -9.89
C LEU A 149 -17.76 0.49 -10.90
N LYS A 150 -18.89 0.20 -11.53
CA LYS A 150 -18.97 -0.81 -12.59
C LYS A 150 -18.87 -0.25 -13.99
N LYS A 151 -19.18 1.05 -14.17
CA LYS A 151 -19.12 1.70 -15.47
C LYS A 151 -18.06 2.78 -15.49
N ILE A 152 -17.25 2.76 -16.55
CA ILE A 152 -16.16 3.72 -16.73
C ILE A 152 -16.68 5.16 -16.80
N ASN A 153 -17.86 5.39 -17.39
CA ASN A 153 -18.45 6.72 -17.54
C ASN A 153 -18.95 7.34 -16.22
N GLU A 154 -19.04 6.58 -15.14
CA GLU A 154 -19.40 7.07 -13.80
C GLU A 154 -18.18 7.65 -13.05
N ILE A 155 -16.95 7.41 -13.53
CA ILE A 155 -15.71 7.85 -12.85
C ILE A 155 -15.69 9.36 -12.60
N PRO A 156 -15.97 10.25 -13.57
CA PRO A 156 -15.87 11.69 -13.34
C PRO A 156 -16.86 12.19 -12.27
N GLU A 157 -18.10 11.71 -12.30
CA GLU A 157 -19.11 12.09 -11.30
C GLU A 157 -18.73 11.59 -9.91
N ALA A 158 -18.26 10.35 -9.80
CA ALA A 158 -17.80 9.78 -8.54
C ALA A 158 -16.59 10.53 -7.98
N LEU A 159 -15.66 10.98 -8.84
CA LEU A 159 -14.51 11.78 -8.45
C LEU A 159 -14.95 13.11 -7.85
N GLN A 160 -15.83 13.83 -8.56
CA GLN A 160 -16.41 15.08 -8.04
C GLN A 160 -17.15 14.89 -6.71
N ALA A 161 -17.87 13.78 -6.55
CA ALA A 161 -18.54 13.45 -5.31
C ALA A 161 -17.54 13.19 -4.17
N ALA A 162 -16.48 12.43 -4.44
CA ALA A 162 -15.40 12.16 -3.49
C ALA A 162 -14.70 13.46 -3.07
N GLU A 163 -14.42 14.36 -4.02
CA GLU A 163 -13.82 15.67 -3.77
C GLU A 163 -14.70 16.58 -2.90
N ARG A 164 -16.01 16.65 -3.19
CA ARG A 164 -16.96 17.42 -2.38
C ARG A 164 -17.04 16.89 -0.95
N LEU A 165 -17.05 15.57 -0.78
CA LEU A 165 -17.06 14.94 0.54
C LEU A 165 -15.75 15.23 1.28
N HIS A 166 -14.64 15.18 0.57
CA HIS A 166 -13.32 15.51 1.08
C HIS A 166 -13.27 16.97 1.59
N GLN A 167 -13.75 17.93 0.81
CA GLN A 167 -13.84 19.34 1.20
C GLN A 167 -14.76 19.57 2.42
N ARG A 168 -15.89 18.86 2.50
CA ARG A 168 -16.84 18.99 3.62
C ARG A 168 -16.32 18.45 4.95
N ASN A 169 -15.45 17.45 4.93
CA ASN A 169 -14.93 16.80 6.13
C ASN A 169 -13.75 17.55 6.79
N SER A 170 -13.57 18.83 6.45
CA SER A 170 -12.51 19.73 6.98
C SER A 170 -11.17 19.02 7.07
N VAL A 171 -10.71 18.50 5.93
CA VAL A 171 -9.48 17.72 5.88
C VAL A 171 -8.33 18.61 6.32
N THR A 172 -7.59 18.14 7.31
CA THR A 172 -6.37 18.80 7.76
C THR A 172 -5.46 18.98 6.55
N PRO A 173 -4.98 20.20 6.25
CA PRO A 173 -4.05 20.40 5.16
C PRO A 173 -2.89 19.41 5.26
N PHE A 174 -2.56 18.78 4.13
CA PHE A 174 -1.44 17.86 4.06
C PHE A 174 -0.19 18.56 4.61
N ASN A 175 0.47 17.92 5.58
CA ASN A 175 1.67 18.47 6.19
C ASN A 175 2.80 17.44 6.14
N ARG A 176 3.70 17.64 5.17
CA ARG A 176 4.88 16.82 4.95
C ARG A 176 5.76 16.68 6.19
N SER A 177 5.93 17.73 7.00
CA SER A 177 6.82 17.69 8.16
C SER A 177 6.32 16.79 9.29
N ARG A 178 5.04 16.39 9.24
CA ARG A 178 4.41 15.48 10.20
C ARG A 178 4.29 14.04 9.69
N LEU A 179 4.84 13.73 8.51
CA LEU A 179 4.97 12.36 8.02
C LEU A 179 6.19 11.66 8.65
N PRO A 180 6.25 10.32 8.64
CA PRO A 180 7.44 9.60 9.07
C PRO A 180 8.69 10.06 8.31
N PHE A 181 9.84 10.17 8.98
CA PHE A 181 11.08 10.73 8.40
C PHE A 181 11.46 10.09 7.06
N TYR A 182 11.43 8.76 6.95
CA TYR A 182 11.77 8.08 5.70
C TYR A 182 10.78 8.37 4.56
N ILE A 183 9.51 8.65 4.86
CA ILE A 183 8.53 9.10 3.87
C ILE A 183 8.89 10.51 3.39
N GLN A 184 9.29 11.41 4.30
CA GLN A 184 9.73 12.75 3.93
C GLN A 184 10.92 12.73 2.95
N LEU A 185 11.90 11.84 3.20
CA LEU A 185 13.03 11.61 2.30
C LEU A 185 12.58 11.01 0.96
N SER A 186 11.68 10.04 0.99
CA SER A 186 11.13 9.41 -0.22
C SER A 186 10.41 10.42 -1.10
N LEU A 187 9.61 11.31 -0.51
CA LEU A 187 8.95 12.41 -1.22
C LEU A 187 9.97 13.42 -1.76
N LYS A 188 11.14 13.58 -1.12
CA LYS A 188 12.15 14.57 -1.53
C LYS A 188 12.87 14.08 -2.77
N ALA A 189 13.40 12.86 -2.68
CA ALA A 189 13.97 12.16 -3.82
C ALA A 189 12.94 12.06 -4.96
N GLY A 190 11.67 11.75 -4.66
CA GLY A 190 10.61 11.67 -5.65
C GLY A 190 10.36 12.98 -6.41
N ASN A 191 10.38 14.12 -5.71
CA ASN A 191 10.27 15.44 -6.33
C ASN A 191 11.49 15.74 -7.23
N GLU A 192 12.71 15.54 -6.73
CA GLU A 192 13.95 15.77 -7.48
C GLU A 192 14.03 14.87 -8.73
N ILE A 193 13.60 13.61 -8.61
CA ILE A 193 13.45 12.70 -9.75
C ILE A 193 12.41 13.26 -10.73
N SER A 194 11.26 13.75 -10.25
CA SER A 194 10.20 14.27 -11.13
C SER A 194 10.69 15.47 -11.94
N ASP A 195 11.41 16.39 -11.29
CA ASP A 195 12.02 17.56 -11.93
C ASP A 195 12.99 17.12 -13.03
N PHE A 196 13.91 16.20 -12.71
CA PHE A 196 14.84 15.61 -13.68
C PHE A 196 14.12 14.95 -14.87
N LEU A 197 13.11 14.11 -14.62
CA LEU A 197 12.35 13.45 -15.70
C LEU A 197 11.64 14.47 -16.60
N ASN A 198 11.17 15.59 -16.05
CA ASN A 198 10.54 16.64 -16.84
C ASN A 198 11.55 17.37 -17.74
N GLU A 199 12.78 17.60 -17.28
CA GLU A 199 13.88 18.13 -18.10
C GLU A 199 14.26 17.16 -19.21
N CYS A 200 14.33 15.86 -18.89
CA CYS A 200 14.71 14.81 -19.83
C CYS A 200 13.71 14.59 -20.96
N LYS A 201 12.39 14.83 -20.76
CA LYS A 201 11.36 14.54 -21.77
C LYS A 201 11.73 15.07 -23.16
N SER A 202 12.16 16.33 -23.23
CA SER A 202 12.52 16.95 -24.51
C SER A 202 13.79 16.37 -25.13
N GLY A 203 14.74 15.87 -24.32
CA GLY A 203 15.99 15.26 -24.80
C GLY A 203 15.83 13.80 -25.22
N VAL A 204 14.99 13.05 -24.49
CA VAL A 204 14.66 11.65 -24.81
C VAL A 204 13.82 11.58 -26.09
N GLU A 205 12.86 12.47 -26.28
CA GLU A 205 12.09 12.59 -27.54
C GLU A 205 12.99 12.90 -28.74
N ARG A 206 14.10 13.62 -28.52
CA ARG A 206 15.11 13.93 -29.55
C ARG A 206 16.18 12.85 -29.71
N GLY A 207 16.08 11.73 -28.97
CA GLY A 207 17.02 10.62 -29.03
C GLY A 207 18.41 10.89 -28.45
N SER A 208 18.63 12.04 -27.80
CA SER A 208 19.96 12.51 -27.40
C SER A 208 20.40 12.06 -26.00
N PHE A 209 19.54 11.37 -25.25
CA PHE A 209 19.81 11.03 -23.85
C PHE A 209 20.48 9.66 -23.71
N ASP A 210 21.56 9.59 -22.94
CA ASP A 210 22.35 8.38 -22.68
C ASP A 210 21.77 7.58 -21.47
N PRO A 211 21.57 6.25 -21.58
CA PRO A 211 21.03 5.46 -20.48
C PRO A 211 21.92 5.39 -19.23
N ASP A 212 23.26 5.43 -19.40
CA ASP A 212 24.18 5.37 -18.26
C ASP A 212 24.18 6.72 -17.51
N GLU A 213 24.15 7.84 -18.24
CA GLU A 213 23.95 9.17 -17.65
C GLU A 213 22.62 9.25 -16.88
N PHE A 214 21.53 8.73 -17.47
CA PHE A 214 20.22 8.63 -16.81
C PHE A 214 20.30 7.88 -15.49
N LEU A 215 20.89 6.67 -15.53
CA LEU A 215 21.03 5.81 -14.36
C LEU A 215 21.86 6.51 -13.27
N ASN A 216 23.00 7.08 -13.63
CA ASN A 216 23.91 7.73 -12.69
C ASN A 216 23.27 8.93 -11.97
N ILE A 217 22.51 9.76 -12.69
CA ILE A 217 21.84 10.92 -12.10
C ILE A 217 20.75 10.47 -11.12
N ILE A 218 19.91 9.50 -11.51
CA ILE A 218 18.86 8.99 -10.63
C ILE A 218 19.47 8.33 -9.38
N LEU A 219 20.53 7.53 -9.52
CA LEU A 219 21.20 6.90 -8.40
C LEU A 219 21.84 7.93 -7.46
N ARG A 220 22.40 9.02 -8.00
CA ARG A 220 22.93 10.13 -7.19
C ARG A 220 21.82 10.80 -6.37
N ILE A 221 20.67 11.11 -6.97
CA ILE A 221 19.52 11.70 -6.26
C ILE A 221 19.10 10.79 -5.10
N VAL A 222 18.97 9.48 -5.36
CA VAL A 222 18.63 8.50 -4.32
C VAL A 222 19.70 8.45 -3.22
N TRP A 223 20.98 8.41 -3.57
CA TRP A 223 22.08 8.36 -2.62
C TRP A 223 22.12 9.59 -1.71
N GLU A 224 22.04 10.79 -2.29
CA GLU A 224 22.05 12.06 -1.54
C GLU A 224 20.94 12.12 -0.49
N ASN A 225 19.77 11.56 -0.80
CA ASN A 225 18.63 11.54 0.12
C ASN A 225 18.67 10.39 1.15
N PHE A 226 19.33 9.27 0.88
CA PHE A 226 19.23 8.05 1.71
C PHE A 226 20.54 7.55 2.34
N HIS A 227 21.71 8.10 2.01
CA HIS A 227 23.00 7.60 2.47
C HIS A 227 23.06 7.36 3.99
N ILE A 228 22.53 8.28 4.82
CA ILE A 228 22.50 8.13 6.28
C ILE A 228 21.71 6.89 6.73
N ILE A 229 20.56 6.61 6.10
CA ILE A 229 19.76 5.42 6.41
C ILE A 229 20.50 4.16 5.97
N LEU A 230 21.11 4.19 4.78
CA LEU A 230 21.81 3.05 4.21
C LEU A 230 23.08 2.69 5.01
N GLU A 231 23.84 3.68 5.46
CA GLU A 231 25.01 3.51 6.31
C GLU A 231 24.64 2.85 7.65
N LYS A 232 23.63 3.36 8.35
CA LYS A 232 23.13 2.75 9.60
C LYS A 232 22.58 1.35 9.37
N SER A 233 21.85 1.16 8.27
CA SER A 233 21.31 -0.15 7.89
C SER A 233 22.40 -1.16 7.54
N ASN A 234 23.62 -0.75 7.24
CA ASN A 234 24.75 -1.65 6.98
C ASN A 234 25.64 -1.87 8.21
N SER A 235 25.77 -0.89 9.09
CA SER A 235 26.63 -0.94 10.28
C SER A 235 25.98 -1.58 11.51
N SER A 236 24.66 -1.70 11.54
CA SER A 236 23.94 -2.27 12.69
C SER A 236 24.19 -3.78 12.80
N SER A 237 25.19 -4.17 13.59
CA SER A 237 25.27 -5.50 14.21
C SER A 237 24.46 -5.46 15.50
N VAL A 238 23.24 -6.00 15.47
CA VAL A 238 22.37 -6.01 16.64
C VAL A 238 22.86 -7.12 17.58
N ASN A 239 23.46 -6.72 18.70
CA ASN A 239 23.61 -7.62 19.84
C ASN A 239 22.23 -7.74 20.49
N PHE A 240 21.52 -8.83 20.21
CA PHE A 240 20.27 -9.15 20.88
C PHE A 240 20.53 -9.38 22.37
N SER A 241 20.48 -8.31 23.16
CA SER A 241 20.46 -8.42 24.61
C SER A 241 19.00 -8.62 25.03
N GLU A 242 18.72 -9.70 25.76
CA GLU A 242 17.41 -10.01 26.35
C GLU A 242 16.93 -8.94 27.37
N THR A 243 17.69 -7.85 27.56
CA THR A 243 17.70 -7.05 28.78
C THR A 243 17.14 -5.63 28.66
N SER A 244 16.30 -5.32 27.68
CA SER A 244 15.51 -4.08 27.70
C SER A 244 14.01 -4.32 27.53
N ILE A 245 13.46 -5.21 28.36
CA ILE A 245 12.02 -5.36 28.51
C ILE A 245 11.50 -4.11 29.25
N SER A 246 11.03 -3.14 28.47
CA SER A 246 9.99 -2.22 28.90
C SER A 246 8.88 -3.01 29.60
N SER A 247 8.36 -2.53 30.73
CA SER A 247 7.26 -3.17 31.47
C SER A 247 5.99 -3.38 30.63
N LYS A 248 5.90 -2.75 29.44
CA LYS A 248 4.86 -2.99 28.44
C LYS A 248 5.39 -3.93 27.36
N LYS A 249 4.77 -5.12 27.23
CA LYS A 249 4.99 -6.01 26.08
C LYS A 249 4.67 -5.25 24.78
N ARG A 250 5.58 -5.29 23.82
CA ARG A 250 5.39 -4.65 22.51
C ARG A 250 4.48 -5.50 21.63
N SER A 251 3.62 -4.86 20.85
CA SER A 251 2.60 -5.50 20.01
C SER A 251 2.98 -5.47 18.52
N VAL A 252 2.70 -6.56 17.81
CA VAL A 252 3.01 -6.74 16.38
C VAL A 252 1.73 -7.08 15.62
N TYR A 253 1.40 -6.30 14.60
CA TYR A 253 0.35 -6.63 13.66
C TYR A 253 0.90 -7.61 12.62
N CYS A 254 0.29 -8.79 12.49
CA CYS A 254 0.71 -9.82 11.54
C CYS A 254 -0.30 -9.88 10.40
N SER A 255 0.13 -9.48 9.21
CA SER A 255 -0.68 -9.40 7.99
C SER A 255 -0.22 -10.43 6.95
N GLY A 256 -1.15 -11.07 6.24
CA GLY A 256 -0.85 -12.05 5.20
C GLY A 256 -2.08 -12.79 4.69
N GLY A 257 -1.89 -13.63 3.65
CA GLY A 257 -2.94 -14.45 3.08
C GLY A 257 -3.50 -15.50 4.05
N LEU A 258 -4.75 -15.90 3.82
CA LEU A 258 -5.50 -16.87 4.64
C LEU A 258 -6.41 -17.78 3.79
N PHE A 259 -6.10 -17.89 2.50
CA PHE A 259 -6.91 -18.59 1.51
C PHE A 259 -6.63 -20.10 1.48
N SER A 260 -5.48 -20.51 2.01
CA SER A 260 -5.10 -21.92 2.08
C SER A 260 -4.64 -22.33 3.48
N PRO A 261 -4.68 -23.63 3.81
CA PRO A 261 -4.13 -24.15 5.06
C PRO A 261 -2.65 -23.80 5.25
N GLU A 262 -1.87 -23.77 4.17
CA GLU A 262 -0.45 -23.38 4.20
C GLU A 262 -0.30 -21.92 4.62
N GLU A 263 -1.09 -21.00 4.05
CA GLU A 263 -1.04 -19.59 4.41
C GLU A 263 -1.47 -19.35 5.87
N ILE A 264 -2.50 -20.07 6.35
CA ILE A 264 -2.91 -20.04 7.76
C ILE A 264 -1.78 -20.53 8.67
N ASN A 265 -1.11 -21.63 8.28
CA ASN A 265 0.01 -22.17 9.03
C ASN A 265 1.22 -21.22 9.06
N ASP A 266 1.55 -20.57 7.94
CA ASP A 266 2.62 -19.56 7.89
C ASP A 266 2.34 -18.43 8.89
N MET A 267 1.10 -17.91 8.89
CA MET A 267 0.70 -16.85 9.83
C MET A 267 0.79 -17.30 11.30
N LYS A 268 0.44 -18.56 11.58
CA LYS A 268 0.62 -19.16 12.91
C LYS A 268 2.10 -19.26 13.30
N GLN A 269 2.95 -19.74 12.41
CA GLN A 269 4.38 -19.88 12.69
C GLN A 269 5.04 -18.51 12.96
N ILE A 270 4.69 -17.50 12.16
CA ILE A 270 5.13 -16.12 12.40
C ILE A 270 4.69 -15.66 13.80
N SER A 271 3.44 -15.90 14.18
CA SER A 271 2.95 -15.50 15.50
C SER A 271 3.65 -16.24 16.64
N ASP A 272 3.84 -17.55 16.51
CA ASP A 272 4.47 -18.40 17.52
C ASP A 272 5.93 -17.96 17.77
N VAL A 273 6.69 -17.69 16.70
CA VAL A 273 8.08 -17.22 16.80
C VAL A 273 8.15 -15.87 17.52
N LEU A 274 7.27 -14.91 17.19
CA LEU A 274 7.23 -13.61 17.85
C LEU A 274 6.83 -13.72 19.34
N GLU A 275 5.80 -14.51 19.64
CA GLU A 275 5.32 -14.73 21.01
C GLU A 275 6.38 -15.43 21.88
N SER A 276 7.14 -16.39 21.30
CA SER A 276 8.27 -17.05 21.98
C SER A 276 9.38 -16.06 22.38
N LYS A 277 9.48 -14.92 21.69
CA LYS A 277 10.41 -13.82 21.97
C LYS A 277 9.79 -12.70 22.82
N GLY A 278 8.60 -12.93 23.37
CA GLY A 278 7.96 -12.02 24.33
C GLY A 278 7.11 -10.90 23.70
N TYR A 279 6.95 -10.89 22.38
CA TYR A 279 6.01 -9.97 21.71
C TYR A 279 4.55 -10.40 21.95
N GLN A 280 3.63 -9.45 21.87
CA GLN A 280 2.21 -9.73 21.66
C GLN A 280 1.93 -9.65 20.16
N THR A 281 1.10 -10.56 19.63
CA THR A 281 0.72 -10.54 18.22
C THR A 281 -0.76 -10.22 18.08
N TYR A 282 -1.11 -9.56 16.99
CA TYR A 282 -2.49 -9.38 16.55
C TYR A 282 -2.63 -9.96 15.14
N LEU A 283 -3.54 -10.92 14.99
CA LEU A 283 -3.88 -11.53 13.72
C LEU A 283 -5.37 -11.26 13.46
N PRO A 284 -5.76 -10.54 12.39
CA PRO A 284 -7.16 -10.16 12.13
C PRO A 284 -8.16 -11.32 12.22
N GLN A 285 -7.79 -12.47 11.67
CA GLN A 285 -8.58 -13.69 11.64
C GLN A 285 -8.71 -14.40 12.99
N ARG A 286 -7.78 -14.14 13.93
CA ARG A 286 -7.74 -14.72 15.28
C ARG A 286 -8.36 -13.78 16.31
N ASP A 287 -8.03 -12.49 16.21
CA ASP A 287 -8.26 -11.47 17.23
C ASP A 287 -9.31 -10.43 16.82
N GLY A 288 -9.68 -10.37 15.54
CA GLY A 288 -10.59 -9.39 14.97
C GLY A 288 -12.05 -9.86 14.89
N VAL A 289 -12.87 -9.09 14.15
CA VAL A 289 -14.29 -9.41 13.91
C VAL A 289 -14.44 -10.74 13.15
N GLU A 290 -13.47 -11.06 12.30
CA GLU A 290 -13.45 -12.25 11.47
C GLU A 290 -13.55 -13.54 12.29
N ALA A 291 -12.95 -13.59 13.48
CA ALA A 291 -13.07 -14.73 14.39
C ALA A 291 -14.52 -15.07 14.78
N PHE A 292 -15.42 -14.07 14.80
CA PHE A 292 -16.84 -14.24 15.12
C PHE A 292 -17.70 -14.52 13.90
N VAL A 293 -17.25 -14.08 12.71
CA VAL A 293 -18.03 -14.11 11.47
C VAL A 293 -17.68 -15.33 10.61
N MET A 294 -16.40 -15.70 10.50
CA MET A 294 -15.92 -16.76 9.60
C MET A 294 -16.46 -18.14 9.94
N ASN A 295 -16.74 -18.42 11.22
CA ASN A 295 -17.36 -19.68 11.64
C ASN A 295 -18.86 -19.78 11.28
N ASN A 296 -19.51 -18.67 10.93
CA ASN A 296 -20.95 -18.61 10.61
C ASN A 296 -21.24 -18.36 9.12
N THR A 297 -20.22 -18.09 8.30
CA THR A 297 -20.37 -17.74 6.87
C THR A 297 -20.54 -18.91 5.90
N ASN A 298 -20.46 -20.16 6.37
CA ASN A 298 -20.81 -21.35 5.57
C ASN A 298 -22.34 -21.52 5.37
N GLY A 299 -23.16 -20.60 5.88
CA GLY A 299 -24.62 -20.63 5.75
C GLY A 299 -25.15 -19.97 4.47
N TYR A 300 -26.21 -20.57 3.93
CA TYR A 300 -27.07 -20.09 2.81
C TYR A 300 -27.45 -18.58 2.88
N MET A 301 -27.38 -17.98 4.07
CA MET A 301 -27.68 -16.57 4.35
C MET A 301 -26.66 -15.56 3.78
N ALA A 302 -25.40 -15.95 3.56
CA ALA A 302 -24.37 -15.04 3.04
C ALA A 302 -24.63 -14.59 1.59
N ASN A 303 -25.40 -15.37 0.81
CA ASN A 303 -25.76 -15.07 -0.57
C ASN A 303 -27.13 -14.37 -0.74
N SER A 304 -27.85 -14.09 0.35
CA SER A 304 -29.14 -13.38 0.27
C SER A 304 -28.93 -11.90 -0.04
N ILE A 305 -29.67 -11.37 -1.03
CA ILE A 305 -29.68 -9.93 -1.36
C ILE A 305 -30.03 -9.07 -0.13
N PHE A 306 -30.84 -9.62 0.80
CA PHE A 306 -31.23 -8.96 2.04
C PHE A 306 -30.07 -8.82 3.05
N ALA A 307 -29.02 -9.63 2.95
CA ALA A 307 -27.85 -9.56 3.82
C ALA A 307 -26.80 -8.52 3.36
N ARG A 308 -26.91 -7.99 2.13
CA ARG A 308 -25.91 -7.07 1.56
C ARG A 308 -25.66 -5.80 2.38
N PRO A 309 -26.68 -5.08 2.90
CA PRO A 309 -26.45 -3.91 3.74
C PRO A 309 -25.73 -4.27 5.05
N LEU A 310 -26.05 -5.43 5.63
CA LEU A 310 -25.42 -5.94 6.84
C LEU A 310 -23.95 -6.30 6.59
N LEU A 311 -23.67 -7.04 5.51
CA LEU A 311 -22.30 -7.36 5.07
C LEU A 311 -21.48 -6.09 4.83
N LYS A 312 -22.04 -5.07 4.16
CA LYS A 312 -21.37 -3.79 3.98
C LYS A 312 -21.06 -3.10 5.32
N SER A 313 -21.94 -3.22 6.31
CA SER A 313 -21.68 -2.69 7.66
C SER A 313 -20.61 -3.48 8.42
N ILE A 314 -20.56 -4.81 8.25
CA ILE A 314 -19.54 -5.67 8.85
C ILE A 314 -18.16 -5.36 8.24
N ASN A 315 -18.07 -5.28 6.91
CA ASN A 315 -16.82 -4.96 6.21
C ASN A 315 -16.26 -3.60 6.63
N LYS A 316 -17.12 -2.61 6.86
CA LYS A 316 -16.73 -1.31 7.43
C LYS A 316 -16.14 -1.43 8.83
N GLN A 317 -16.67 -2.34 9.65
CA GLN A 317 -16.19 -2.55 11.02
C GLN A 317 -14.87 -3.32 11.04
N ILE A 318 -14.70 -4.32 10.15
CA ILE A 318 -13.42 -5.02 9.94
C ILE A 318 -12.34 -4.00 9.56
N PHE A 319 -12.57 -3.26 8.46
CA PHE A 319 -11.63 -2.24 8.01
C PHE A 319 -11.30 -1.20 9.09
N ALA A 320 -12.31 -0.71 9.81
CA ALA A 320 -12.09 0.26 10.88
C ALA A 320 -11.29 -0.32 12.06
N LEU A 321 -11.52 -1.58 12.40
CA LEU A 321 -10.79 -2.28 13.46
C LEU A 321 -9.33 -2.47 13.07
N ASP A 322 -9.06 -2.95 11.86
CA ASP A 322 -7.69 -3.21 11.38
C ASP A 322 -6.89 -1.91 11.30
N VAL A 323 -7.49 -0.83 10.77
CA VAL A 323 -6.88 0.51 10.76
C VAL A 323 -6.57 0.99 12.19
N PHE A 324 -7.48 0.79 13.14
CA PHE A 324 -7.25 1.13 14.54
C PHE A 324 -6.10 0.31 15.15
N GLN A 325 -6.06 -0.99 14.88
CA GLN A 325 -5.02 -1.89 15.39
C GLN A 325 -3.64 -1.49 14.86
N ILE A 326 -3.52 -1.28 13.54
CA ILE A 326 -2.28 -0.87 12.89
C ILE A 326 -1.78 0.47 13.44
N ILE A 327 -2.66 1.48 13.52
CA ILE A 327 -2.24 2.85 13.83
C ILE A 327 -2.03 3.06 15.34
N GLU A 328 -2.95 2.59 16.19
CA GLU A 328 -2.98 2.96 17.62
C GLU A 328 -2.52 1.86 18.58
N VAL A 329 -2.66 0.58 18.21
CA VAL A 329 -2.45 -0.53 19.16
C VAL A 329 -1.11 -1.24 18.95
N CYS A 330 -0.78 -1.56 17.70
CA CYS A 330 0.43 -2.28 17.34
C CYS A 330 1.62 -1.33 17.22
N ASP A 331 2.75 -1.72 17.83
CA ASP A 331 4.01 -0.99 17.73
C ASP A 331 4.74 -1.28 16.41
N TYR A 332 4.57 -2.51 15.89
CA TYR A 332 5.24 -3.01 14.69
C TYR A 332 4.30 -3.69 13.71
N PHE A 333 4.80 -3.92 12.50
CA PHE A 333 4.08 -4.60 11.43
C PHE A 333 4.94 -5.68 10.79
N VAL A 334 4.36 -6.88 10.62
CA VAL A 334 4.97 -7.98 9.87
C VAL A 334 4.03 -8.34 8.73
N PHE A 335 4.56 -8.33 7.51
CA PHE A 335 3.84 -8.69 6.30
C PHE A 335 4.35 -9.99 5.73
N ASN A 336 3.52 -11.02 5.72
CA ASN A 336 3.76 -12.24 4.95
C ASN A 336 3.41 -12.00 3.48
N MET A 337 4.46 -11.85 2.67
CA MET A 337 4.37 -11.61 1.22
C MET A 337 4.53 -12.92 0.42
N ASN A 338 4.40 -14.09 1.07
CA ASN A 338 4.34 -15.36 0.36
C ASN A 338 3.12 -15.41 -0.58
N GLY A 339 3.22 -16.25 -1.62
CA GLY A 339 2.21 -16.35 -2.66
C GLY A 339 2.72 -15.88 -4.03
N ARG A 340 2.05 -16.34 -5.09
CA ARG A 340 2.31 -15.84 -6.46
C ARG A 340 1.99 -14.36 -6.58
N VAL A 341 0.93 -13.94 -5.88
CA VAL A 341 0.48 -12.57 -5.70
C VAL A 341 0.24 -12.42 -4.20
N PRO A 342 0.82 -11.41 -3.55
CA PRO A 342 0.53 -11.09 -2.16
C PRO A 342 -0.97 -10.85 -1.92
N ASP A 343 -1.44 -11.13 -0.70
CA ASP A 343 -2.82 -10.85 -0.30
C ASP A 343 -3.14 -9.35 -0.45
N GLU A 344 -4.21 -9.01 -1.16
CA GLU A 344 -4.52 -7.61 -1.46
C GLU A 344 -4.92 -6.83 -0.19
N GLY A 345 -5.50 -7.52 0.80
CA GLY A 345 -5.81 -6.94 2.10
C GLY A 345 -4.53 -6.53 2.83
N GLY A 346 -3.57 -7.44 2.91
CA GLY A 346 -2.28 -7.17 3.54
C GLY A 346 -1.44 -6.13 2.81
N VAL A 347 -1.57 -6.00 1.49
CA VAL A 347 -0.97 -4.89 0.73
C VAL A 347 -1.55 -3.53 1.15
N VAL A 348 -2.86 -3.44 1.39
CA VAL A 348 -3.48 -2.21 1.93
C VAL A 348 -2.96 -1.91 3.32
N GLU A 349 -2.93 -2.91 4.20
CA GLU A 349 -2.46 -2.77 5.58
C GLU A 349 -0.98 -2.35 5.65
N LEU A 350 -0.14 -2.92 4.78
CA LEU A 350 1.27 -2.56 4.63
C LEU A 350 1.43 -1.07 4.28
N ALA A 351 0.65 -0.57 3.33
CA ALA A 351 0.69 0.86 2.95
C ALA A 351 0.25 1.77 4.10
N ILE A 352 -0.79 1.39 4.86
CA ILE A 352 -1.27 2.15 6.02
C ILE A 352 -0.20 2.16 7.12
N ALA A 353 0.37 1.00 7.46
CA ALA A 353 1.45 0.87 8.42
C ALA A 353 2.66 1.74 8.03
N MET A 354 3.01 1.73 6.74
CA MET A 354 4.09 2.54 6.18
C MET A 354 3.81 4.04 6.38
N MET A 355 2.67 4.53 5.91
CA MET A 355 2.30 5.95 6.01
C MET A 355 2.21 6.46 7.46
N HIS A 356 1.97 5.57 8.42
CA HIS A 356 1.91 5.89 9.85
C HIS A 356 3.18 5.51 10.63
N GLY A 357 4.29 5.23 9.93
CA GLY A 357 5.60 5.14 10.53
C GLY A 357 5.81 3.91 11.41
N LYS A 358 5.15 2.80 11.09
CA LYS A 358 5.40 1.53 11.77
C LYS A 358 6.69 0.91 11.24
N PRO A 359 7.59 0.40 12.10
CA PRO A 359 8.67 -0.45 11.63
C PRO A 359 8.09 -1.73 11.02
N ILE A 360 8.47 -2.01 9.78
CA ILE A 360 7.89 -3.06 8.94
C ILE A 360 8.92 -4.15 8.63
N VAL A 361 8.58 -5.40 8.89
CA VAL A 361 9.29 -6.56 8.35
C VAL A 361 8.45 -7.17 7.22
N ILE A 362 9.03 -7.27 6.03
CA ILE A 362 8.46 -8.04 4.92
C ILE A 362 9.07 -9.44 4.97
N TYR A 363 8.27 -10.45 5.23
CA TYR A 363 8.66 -11.85 5.16
C TYR A 363 8.27 -12.43 3.80
N LYS A 364 9.20 -13.15 3.16
CA LYS A 364 8.94 -13.90 1.93
C LYS A 364 9.96 -15.00 1.75
N ASP A 365 9.51 -16.25 1.80
CA ASP A 365 10.27 -17.45 1.46
C ASP A 365 9.82 -18.07 0.13
N ASP A 366 8.85 -17.44 -0.53
CA ASP A 366 8.41 -17.83 -1.87
C ASP A 366 9.35 -17.26 -2.96
N LEU A 367 9.84 -18.13 -3.84
CA LEU A 367 10.72 -17.76 -4.96
C LEU A 367 9.95 -17.15 -6.15
N ARG A 368 8.62 -17.31 -6.21
CA ARG A 368 7.79 -16.76 -7.29
C ARG A 368 7.78 -15.24 -7.21
N THR A 369 8.13 -14.57 -8.31
CA THR A 369 8.23 -13.11 -8.39
C THR A 369 7.77 -12.64 -9.77
N LEU A 370 7.27 -11.40 -9.84
CA LEU A 370 6.53 -10.93 -11.02
C LEU A 370 7.44 -10.41 -12.15
N HIS A 371 8.73 -10.17 -11.92
CA HIS A 371 9.59 -9.56 -12.94
C HIS A 371 11.08 -9.79 -12.67
N PHE A 372 11.77 -10.57 -13.52
CA PHE A 372 13.23 -10.82 -13.41
C PHE A 372 13.74 -11.28 -12.03
N GLY A 373 12.94 -12.02 -11.25
CA GLY A 373 13.34 -12.42 -9.89
C GLY A 373 13.15 -11.33 -8.83
N ILE A 374 12.52 -10.20 -9.18
CA ILE A 374 12.40 -9.00 -8.34
C ILE A 374 10.94 -8.87 -7.87
N ASP A 375 10.77 -8.63 -6.58
CA ASP A 375 9.47 -8.29 -5.98
C ASP A 375 9.06 -6.87 -6.37
N HIS A 376 7.76 -6.57 -6.31
CA HIS A 376 7.24 -5.29 -6.79
C HIS A 376 7.91 -4.10 -6.04
N PRO A 377 8.57 -3.14 -6.73
CA PRO A 377 9.37 -2.10 -6.07
C PRO A 377 8.57 -1.23 -5.10
N ILE A 378 7.29 -1.01 -5.42
CA ILE A 378 6.37 -0.23 -4.58
C ILE A 378 6.14 -0.91 -3.22
N LEU A 379 6.02 -2.24 -3.20
CA LEU A 379 5.80 -3.01 -1.97
C LEU A 379 7.10 -3.08 -1.17
N MET A 380 8.23 -3.34 -1.85
CA MET A 380 9.55 -3.37 -1.21
C MET A 380 9.92 -2.04 -0.54
N GLY A 381 9.47 -0.92 -1.09
CA GLY A 381 9.70 0.40 -0.52
C GLY A 381 8.97 0.68 0.80
N ALA A 382 7.98 -0.15 1.17
CA ALA A 382 7.38 -0.09 2.50
C ALA A 382 8.38 -0.44 3.61
N GLY A 383 9.31 -1.36 3.32
CA GLY A 383 10.51 -1.53 4.12
C GLY A 383 11.55 -0.48 3.72
N PHE A 384 11.87 0.47 4.61
CA PHE A 384 12.77 1.58 4.28
C PHE A 384 14.17 1.16 3.77
N ASP A 385 14.61 -0.07 4.03
CA ASP A 385 15.89 -0.65 3.60
C ASP A 385 15.77 -1.51 2.32
N PHE A 386 14.56 -1.72 1.78
CA PHE A 386 14.28 -2.59 0.62
C PHE A 386 14.72 -4.04 0.86
N ARG A 387 14.69 -4.51 2.12
CA ARG A 387 15.05 -5.89 2.48
C ARG A 387 13.84 -6.68 2.94
N LYS A 388 13.80 -7.93 2.48
CA LYS A 388 12.88 -8.97 2.97
C LYS A 388 13.62 -9.96 3.85
N THR A 389 12.90 -10.57 4.77
CA THR A 389 13.35 -11.70 5.57
C THR A 389 12.86 -12.99 4.90
N THR A 390 13.73 -13.95 4.65
CA THR A 390 13.36 -15.23 4.00
C THR A 390 13.22 -16.39 4.99
N ASN A 391 13.53 -16.18 6.27
CA ASN A 391 13.40 -17.20 7.31
C ASN A 391 12.57 -16.63 8.47
N ILE A 392 11.49 -17.32 8.85
CA ILE A 392 10.56 -16.89 9.90
C ILE A 392 11.29 -16.63 11.23
N GLU A 393 12.30 -17.45 11.56
CA GLU A 393 13.10 -17.32 12.79
C GLU A 393 13.87 -16.00 12.88
N ASN A 394 14.14 -15.36 11.74
CA ASN A 394 14.88 -14.09 11.68
C ASN A 394 13.95 -12.87 11.77
N ILE A 395 12.62 -13.05 11.82
CA ILE A 395 11.66 -11.94 11.92
C ILE A 395 11.88 -11.11 13.19
N PRO A 396 12.04 -11.68 14.40
CA PRO A 396 12.25 -10.90 15.62
C PRO A 396 13.52 -10.05 15.59
N GLU A 397 14.62 -10.57 15.06
CA GLU A 397 15.88 -9.84 14.92
C GLU A 397 15.73 -8.69 13.90
N SER A 398 15.13 -8.97 12.75
CA SER A 398 14.85 -7.99 11.70
C SER A 398 13.98 -6.84 12.25
N LEU A 399 12.96 -7.16 13.04
CA LEU A 399 12.08 -6.20 13.67
C LEU A 399 12.83 -5.32 14.68
N CYS A 400 13.66 -5.93 15.53
CA CYS A 400 14.49 -5.22 16.49
C CYS A 400 15.41 -4.21 15.80
N ARG A 401 16.19 -4.67 14.80
CA ARG A 401 17.08 -3.83 13.99
C ARG A 401 16.35 -2.66 13.35
N LYS A 402 15.21 -2.93 12.70
CA LYS A 402 14.43 -1.90 12.03
C LYS A 402 13.88 -0.89 13.03
N SER A 403 13.42 -1.34 14.20
CA SER A 403 12.98 -0.46 15.29
C SER A 403 14.09 0.46 15.77
N GLU A 404 15.30 -0.04 16.00
CA GLU A 404 16.45 0.77 16.45
C GLU A 404 16.78 1.86 15.44
N ILE A 405 16.85 1.50 14.15
CA ILE A 405 17.09 2.46 13.08
C ILE A 405 15.98 3.51 13.06
N PHE A 406 14.72 3.08 13.15
CA PHE A 406 13.56 3.98 13.15
C PHE A 406 13.59 4.97 14.32
N SER A 407 13.87 4.48 15.54
CA SER A 407 14.03 5.30 16.73
C SER A 407 15.19 6.28 16.63
N SER A 408 16.25 5.94 15.88
CA SER A 408 17.40 6.83 15.67
C SER A 408 17.12 8.03 14.76
N PHE A 409 15.98 8.03 14.06
CA PHE A 409 15.54 9.11 13.17
C PHE A 409 14.26 9.80 13.63
N ALA A 410 13.54 9.21 14.58
CA ALA A 410 12.39 9.83 15.20
C ALA A 410 12.89 10.94 16.14
N SER A 411 12.78 12.20 15.71
CA SER A 411 12.61 13.29 16.68
C SER A 411 11.37 12.96 17.55
N GLU A 412 11.38 13.35 18.84
CA GLU A 412 10.27 13.09 19.75
C GLU A 412 8.91 13.34 19.08
N PRO A 413 7.89 12.50 19.34
CA PRO A 413 6.71 12.41 18.49
C PRO A 413 5.94 13.73 18.49
N SER A 414 6.23 14.60 17.52
CA SER A 414 5.21 15.49 16.99
C SER A 414 4.13 14.56 16.47
N GLU A 415 2.95 14.54 17.10
CA GLU A 415 1.82 13.67 16.74
C GLU A 415 1.82 13.40 15.23
N LEU A 416 2.03 12.13 14.84
CA LEU A 416 2.03 11.71 13.45
C LEU A 416 0.79 12.28 12.75
N PHE A 417 0.97 12.71 11.50
CA PHE A 417 -0.12 13.27 10.73
C PHE A 417 -1.20 12.20 10.50
N ILE A 418 -2.35 12.36 11.17
CA ILE A 418 -3.54 11.55 10.93
C ILE A 418 -4.63 12.45 10.36
N GLN A 419 -5.05 12.11 9.15
CA GLN A 419 -6.13 12.81 8.44
C GLN A 419 -7.46 12.72 9.20
N SER A 420 -8.32 13.75 9.06
CA SER A 420 -9.59 13.83 9.79
C SER A 420 -10.50 12.61 9.56
N HIS A 421 -10.54 12.13 8.31
CA HIS A 421 -11.32 10.94 7.95
C HIS A 421 -10.77 9.66 8.61
N LEU A 422 -9.45 9.50 8.67
CA LEU A 422 -8.81 8.39 9.39
C LEU A 422 -9.09 8.45 10.89
N ARG A 423 -9.05 9.63 11.53
CA ARG A 423 -9.40 9.76 12.95
C ARG A 423 -10.80 9.25 13.26
N LYS A 424 -11.76 9.47 12.35
CA LYS A 424 -13.12 8.92 12.48
C LYS A 424 -13.11 7.39 12.40
N ILE A 425 -12.37 6.82 11.45
CA ILE A 425 -12.25 5.38 11.26
C ILE A 425 -11.59 4.73 12.48
N ILE A 426 -10.49 5.29 12.98
CA ILE A 426 -9.80 4.87 14.20
C ILE A 426 -10.74 4.88 15.40
N LYS A 427 -11.53 5.95 15.57
CA LYS A 427 -12.54 6.04 16.64
C LYS A 427 -13.60 4.94 16.52
N ASP A 428 -14.04 4.65 15.30
CA ASP A 428 -15.02 3.59 15.05
C ASP A 428 -14.41 2.20 15.31
N GLY A 429 -13.16 1.95 14.90
CA GLY A 429 -12.41 0.73 15.24
C GLY A 429 -12.25 0.53 16.74
N SER A 430 -11.91 1.58 17.48
CA SER A 430 -11.83 1.54 18.95
C SER A 430 -13.18 1.15 19.59
N ARG A 431 -14.30 1.61 19.04
CA ARG A 431 -15.65 1.21 19.49
C ARG A 431 -15.93 -0.27 19.19
N VAL A 432 -15.52 -0.75 18.01
CA VAL A 432 -15.64 -2.16 17.63
C VAL A 432 -14.81 -3.04 18.58
N GLN A 433 -13.55 -2.68 18.85
CA GLN A 433 -12.70 -3.42 19.79
C GLN A 433 -13.32 -3.50 21.19
N LYS A 434 -13.87 -2.39 21.71
CA LYS A 434 -14.55 -2.40 23.02
C LYS A 434 -15.71 -3.38 23.05
N ARG A 435 -16.51 -3.45 21.97
CA ARG A 435 -17.62 -4.42 21.86
C ARG A 435 -17.11 -5.85 21.81
N ILE A 436 -16.08 -6.13 21.00
CA ILE A 436 -15.45 -7.45 20.93
C ILE A 436 -14.97 -7.89 22.31
N ASN A 437 -14.29 -7.01 23.07
CA ASN A 437 -13.81 -7.33 24.41
C ASN A 437 -14.95 -7.69 25.39
N CYS A 438 -16.14 -7.09 25.26
CA CYS A 438 -17.30 -7.43 26.08
C CYS A 438 -17.91 -8.80 25.75
N ILE A 439 -17.71 -9.30 24.53
CA ILE A 439 -18.28 -10.57 24.05
C ILE A 439 -17.23 -11.65 23.81
N LYS A 440 -15.96 -11.40 24.16
CA LYS A 440 -14.84 -12.32 23.90
C LYS A 440 -15.04 -13.69 24.55
N TRP A 441 -15.73 -13.74 25.69
CA TRP A 441 -16.12 -14.98 26.37
C TRP A 441 -17.08 -15.86 25.56
N ALA A 442 -17.78 -15.28 24.58
CA ALA A 442 -18.71 -15.97 23.69
C ALA A 442 -18.10 -16.22 22.29
N ALA A 443 -16.81 -15.94 22.09
CA ALA A 443 -16.14 -16.22 20.84
C ALA A 443 -16.15 -17.73 20.59
N PRO A 444 -16.60 -18.21 19.41
CA PRO A 444 -16.56 -19.62 19.08
C PRO A 444 -15.10 -20.11 19.05
N GLU A 445 -14.84 -21.33 19.51
CA GLU A 445 -13.54 -21.96 19.31
C GLU A 445 -13.22 -21.99 17.82
N ASN A 446 -12.13 -21.32 17.45
CA ASN A 446 -11.76 -21.16 16.06
C ASN A 446 -11.06 -22.45 15.58
N LYS A 447 -11.84 -23.37 15.01
CA LYS A 447 -11.37 -24.69 14.55
C LYS A 447 -10.24 -24.63 13.52
N MET A 448 -10.00 -23.48 12.89
CA MET A 448 -8.87 -23.25 11.99
C MET A 448 -7.51 -23.20 12.70
N TRP A 449 -7.49 -23.08 14.03
CA TRP A 449 -6.27 -22.91 14.85
C TRP A 449 -5.99 -24.11 15.77
N THR A 450 -6.87 -25.11 15.76
CA THR A 450 -6.69 -26.37 16.48
C THR A 450 -6.12 -27.43 15.53
N PRO A 451 -5.04 -28.16 15.90
CA PRO A 451 -4.40 -29.18 15.07
C PRO A 451 -5.34 -30.25 14.52
#